data_AF-A0A956QG63-F1
#
_entry.id   AF-A0A956QG63-F1
#
_cell.length_a   1.000
_cell.length_b   1.000
_cell.length_c   1.000
_cell.angle_alpha   90.00
_cell.angle_beta   90.00
_cell.angle_gamma   90.00
#
_symmetry.space_group_name_H-M   'P 1'
#
loop_
_entity.id
_entity.type
_entity.pdbx_description
1 polymer ?
#
loop_
_entity_poly.entity_id
_entity_poly.type
_entity_poly.pdbx_seq_one_letter_code
_entity_poly.pdbx_strand_id
1 'polypeptide(L)'
;MAKVCRDRGWDQADDLETFLLFSEEVGELAKAIRNERGLFAESARPATSGLAEEMADVLSYLLDLANRFGVDLEAAFRAKEEVNQARNWS
;
A
#
# COMPACT_ATOMS: atom_id res chain seq x y z
N MET A 1 -15.90 -3.81 5.00
CA MET A 1 -15.17 -2.59 4.63
C MET A 1 -16.05 -1.35 4.61
N ALA A 2 -17.16 -1.32 3.85
CA ALA A 2 -18.03 -0.15 3.70
C ALA A 2 -18.51 0.54 5.00
N LYS A 3 -18.71 -0.21 6.09
CA LYS A 3 -19.05 0.37 7.41
C LYS A 3 -17.86 1.08 8.08
N VAL A 4 -16.66 0.51 7.99
CA VAL A 4 -15.42 1.09 8.53
C VAL A 4 -15.06 2.37 7.79
N CYS A 5 -15.21 2.39 6.46
CA CYS A 5 -14.98 3.58 5.64
C CYS A 5 -15.90 4.74 6.03
N ARG A 6 -17.20 4.46 6.24
CA ARG A 6 -18.17 5.47 6.72
C ARG A 6 -17.89 5.94 8.14
N ASP A 7 -17.56 5.02 9.05
CA ASP A 7 -17.29 5.36 10.45
C ASP A 7 -16.00 6.22 10.59
N ARG A 8 -15.10 6.20 9.59
CA ARG A 8 -13.86 6.99 9.54
C ARG A 8 -13.94 8.24 8.64
N GLY A 9 -15.08 8.50 7.99
CA GLY A 9 -15.24 9.63 7.06
C GLY A 9 -14.48 9.46 5.72
N TRP A 10 -14.06 8.24 5.40
CA TRP A 10 -13.34 7.93 4.16
C TRP A 10 -14.25 7.97 2.93
N ASP A 11 -15.56 8.14 3.09
CA ASP A 11 -16.51 8.38 2.00
C ASP A 11 -16.56 9.85 1.52
N GLN A 12 -15.82 10.75 2.17
CA GLN A 12 -15.76 12.19 1.82
C GLN A 12 -14.57 12.55 0.91
N ALA A 13 -13.52 11.74 0.89
CA ALA A 13 -12.32 11.98 0.11
C ALA A 13 -12.56 11.67 -1.36
N ASP A 14 -12.16 12.57 -2.27
CA ASP A 14 -12.15 12.32 -3.71
C ASP A 14 -11.06 11.29 -4.06
N ASP A 15 -11.13 10.66 -5.24
CA ASP A 15 -10.16 9.64 -5.67
C ASP A 15 -8.73 10.19 -5.68
N LEU A 16 -8.59 11.49 -5.95
CA LEU A 16 -7.32 12.23 -5.90
C LEU A 16 -6.76 12.35 -4.49
N GLU A 17 -7.60 12.63 -3.48
CA GLU A 17 -7.16 12.73 -2.09
C GLU A 17 -6.74 11.36 -1.55
N THR A 18 -7.48 10.31 -1.92
CA THR A 18 -7.12 8.91 -1.61
C THR A 18 -5.78 8.53 -2.23
N PHE A 19 -5.51 8.97 -3.47
CA PHE A 19 -4.24 8.73 -4.13
C PHE A 19 -3.07 9.51 -3.50
N LEU A 20 -3.32 10.72 -3.00
CA LEU A 20 -2.32 11.49 -2.26
C LEU A 20 -1.92 10.79 -0.95
N LEU A 21 -2.91 10.33 -0.18
CA LEU A 21 -2.67 9.56 1.05
C LEU A 21 -1.96 8.24 0.76
N PHE A 22 -2.39 7.50 -0.27
CA PHE A 22 -1.68 6.31 -0.75
C PHE A 22 -0.18 6.58 -1.03
N SER A 23 0.11 7.72 -1.66
CA SER A 23 1.48 8.11 -1.99
C SER A 23 2.32 8.43 -0.74
N GLU A 24 1.69 8.96 0.31
CA GLU A 24 2.32 9.20 1.61
C GLU A 24 2.72 7.89 2.28
N GLU A 25 1.81 6.91 2.35
CA GLU A 25 2.08 5.58 2.93
C GLU A 25 3.19 4.82 2.19
N VAL A 26 3.25 4.96 0.86
CA VAL A 26 4.37 4.39 0.07
C VAL A 26 5.71 5.03 0.46
N GLY A 27 5.72 6.33 0.81
CA GLY A 27 6.89 7.03 1.32
C GLY A 27 7.31 6.56 2.71
N GLU A 28 6.34 6.34 3.60
CA GLU A 28 6.56 5.81 4.94
C GLU A 28 7.11 4.37 4.88
N LEU A 29 6.53 3.52 4.02
CA LEU A 29 7.04 2.18 3.71
C LEU A 29 8.49 2.23 3.20
N ALA A 30 8.81 3.14 2.28
CA ALA A 30 10.18 3.29 1.77
C ALA A 30 11.17 3.66 2.89
N LYS A 31 10.76 4.53 3.82
CA LYS A 31 11.55 4.89 5.00
C LYS A 31 11.72 3.70 5.95
N ALA A 32 10.67 2.91 6.19
CA ALA A 32 10.74 1.70 6.99
C ALA A 32 11.69 0.66 6.39
N ILE A 33 11.62 0.41 5.08
CA ILE A 33 12.55 -0.48 4.37
C ILE A 33 13.99 0.01 4.48
N ARG A 34 14.22 1.33 4.30
CA ARG A 34 15.56 1.92 4.42
C ARG A 34 16.15 1.69 5.82
N ASN A 35 15.33 1.89 6.85
CA ASN A 35 15.73 1.68 8.24
C ASN A 35 16.02 0.20 8.53
N GLU A 36 15.17 -0.72 8.05
CA GLU A 36 15.36 -2.18 8.17
C GLU A 36 16.68 -2.64 7.51
N ARG A 37 17.03 -2.03 6.38
CA ARG A 37 18.27 -2.32 5.65
C ARG A 37 19.52 -1.66 6.25
N GLY A 38 19.37 -0.81 7.28
CA GLY A 38 20.48 -0.04 7.86
C GLY A 38 21.12 0.96 6.89
N LEU A 39 20.42 1.34 5.82
CA LEU A 39 20.93 2.28 4.81
C LEU A 39 20.88 3.70 5.40
N PHE A 40 22.03 4.38 5.43
CA PHE A 40 22.17 5.75 5.97
C PHE A 40 21.86 5.90 7.48
N ALA A 41 22.18 4.89 8.29
CA ALA A 41 21.97 4.95 9.73
C ALA A 41 22.79 6.07 10.40
N GLU A 42 22.15 7.19 10.72
CA GLU A 42 22.63 8.07 11.79
C GLU A 42 22.34 7.38 13.12
N SER A 43 23.43 7.14 13.86
CA SER A 43 23.46 6.44 15.13
C SER A 43 22.65 7.19 16.20
N ALA A 44 21.35 6.93 16.34
CA ALA A 44 20.61 7.40 17.53
C ALA A 44 19.24 6.79 17.84
N ARG A 45 18.54 6.08 16.93
CA ARG A 45 17.17 5.63 17.24
C ARG A 45 16.98 4.13 17.05
N PRO A 46 16.37 3.43 18.03
CA PRO A 46 16.02 2.03 17.85
C PRO A 46 15.03 1.93 16.68
N ALA A 47 15.36 1.08 15.71
CA ALA A 47 14.50 0.74 14.58
C ALA A 47 13.32 -0.09 15.11
N THR A 48 12.34 0.56 15.74
CA THR A 48 11.11 -0.12 16.13
C THR A 48 10.23 -0.24 14.89
N SER A 49 10.49 -1.32 14.14
CA SER A 49 9.62 -2.13 13.28
C SER A 49 8.23 -1.57 12.87
N GLY A 50 8.19 -0.46 12.14
CA GLY A 50 6.98 -0.01 11.44
C GLY A 50 6.67 -0.79 10.15
N LEU A 51 7.62 -1.60 9.64
CA LEU A 51 7.52 -2.20 8.31
C LEU A 51 6.22 -2.95 8.03
N ALA A 52 5.73 -3.73 8.99
CA ALA A 52 4.49 -4.48 8.84
C ALA A 52 3.24 -3.58 8.84
N GLU A 53 3.27 -2.49 9.61
CA GLU A 53 2.23 -1.46 9.67
C GLU A 53 2.17 -0.72 8.33
N GLU A 54 3.31 -0.20 7.85
CA GLU A 54 3.38 0.51 6.56
C GLU A 54 2.95 -0.37 5.37
N MET A 55 3.28 -1.67 5.40
CA MET A 55 2.82 -2.61 4.37
C MET A 55 1.29 -2.78 4.41
N ALA A 56 0.69 -2.78 5.59
CA ALA A 56 -0.75 -2.89 5.77
C ALA A 56 -1.47 -1.60 5.34
N ASP A 57 -0.88 -0.42 5.59
CA ASP A 57 -1.44 0.86 5.18
C ASP A 57 -1.40 1.04 3.66
N VAL A 58 -0.26 0.72 3.01
CA VAL A 58 -0.15 0.69 1.55
C VAL A 58 -1.18 -0.25 0.92
N LEU A 59 -1.35 -1.45 1.48
CA LEU A 59 -2.36 -2.40 1.00
C LEU A 59 -3.78 -1.86 1.18
N SER A 60 -4.07 -1.22 2.31
CA SER A 60 -5.39 -0.68 2.63
C SER A 60 -5.80 0.41 1.65
N TYR A 61 -4.91 1.36 1.35
CA TYR A 61 -5.19 2.41 0.37
C TYR A 61 -5.27 1.90 -1.06
N LEU A 62 -4.47 0.91 -1.43
CA LEU A 62 -4.59 0.25 -2.74
C LEU A 62 -5.96 -0.43 -2.90
N LEU A 63 -6.44 -1.09 -1.86
CA LEU A 63 -7.78 -1.69 -1.85
C LEU A 63 -8.88 -0.62 -1.91
N ASP A 64 -8.73 0.52 -1.23
CA ASP A 64 -9.70 1.62 -1.29
C ASP A 64 -9.78 2.22 -2.70
N LEU A 65 -8.62 2.49 -3.32
CA LEU A 65 -8.55 2.93 -4.71
C LEU A 65 -9.21 1.92 -5.67
N ALA A 66 -8.92 0.63 -5.53
CA ALA A 66 -9.54 -0.40 -6.37
C ALA A 66 -11.08 -0.38 -6.24
N ASN A 67 -11.61 -0.27 -5.01
CA ASN A 67 -13.04 -0.19 -4.75
C ASN A 67 -13.68 1.07 -5.39
N ARG A 68 -13.02 2.22 -5.30
CA ARG A 68 -13.49 3.49 -5.88
C ARG A 68 -13.60 3.44 -7.39
N PHE A 69 -12.58 2.87 -8.06
CA PHE A 69 -12.57 2.71 -9.51
C PHE A 69 -13.37 1.49 -10.01
N GLY A 70 -14.02 0.74 -9.11
CA GLY A 70 -14.80 -0.45 -9.47
C GLY A 70 -13.94 -1.61 -10.01
N VAL A 71 -12.68 -1.68 -9.58
CA VAL A 71 -11.74 -2.73 -9.98
C VAL A 71 -11.79 -3.88 -8.99
N ASP A 72 -12.14 -5.07 -9.47
CA ASP A 72 -11.91 -6.32 -8.73
C ASP A 72 -10.40 -6.63 -8.74
N LEU A 73 -9.71 -6.18 -7.68
CA LEU A 73 -8.26 -6.32 -7.58
C LEU A 73 -7.82 -7.77 -7.48
N GLU A 74 -8.64 -8.66 -6.87
CA GLU A 74 -8.31 -10.08 -6.78
C GLU A 74 -8.35 -10.73 -8.17
N ALA A 75 -9.44 -10.51 -8.92
CA ALA A 75 -9.57 -11.03 -10.26
C ALA A 75 -8.46 -10.48 -11.19
N ALA A 76 -8.17 -9.17 -11.10
CA ALA A 76 -7.09 -8.54 -11.86
C ALA A 76 -5.70 -9.13 -11.52
N PHE A 77 -5.43 -9.37 -10.24
CA PHE A 77 -4.19 -9.98 -9.79
C PHE A 77 -4.04 -11.41 -10.31
N ARG A 78 -5.08 -12.24 -10.21
CA ARG A 78 -5.06 -13.63 -10.72
C ARG A 78 -4.83 -13.70 -12.22
N ALA A 79 -5.55 -12.88 -13.00
CA ALA A 79 -5.36 -12.81 -14.46
C ALA A 79 -3.93 -12.37 -14.83
N LYS A 80 -3.34 -11.46 -14.05
CA LYS A 80 -1.95 -11.03 -14.25
C LYS A 80 -0.95 -12.14 -13.97
N GLU A 81 -1.17 -12.92 -12.92
CA GLU A 81 -0.29 -14.04 -12.55
C GLU A 81 -0.32 -15.15 -13.59
N GLU A 82 -1.48 -15.46 -14.19
CA GLU A 82 -1.57 -16.41 -15.31
C GLU A 82 -0.68 -15.96 -16.50
N VAL A 83 -0.69 -14.67 -16.82
CA VAL A 83 0.20 -14.09 -17.85
C VAL A 83 1.66 -14.18 -17.42
N ASN A 84 1.97 -13.94 -16.14
CA ASN A 84 3.34 -14.01 -15.62
C ASN A 84 3.91 -15.44 -15.62
N GLN A 85 3.09 -16.46 -15.34
CA GLN A 85 3.50 -17.86 -15.41
C GLN A 85 3.89 -18.31 -16.82
N ALA A 86 3.30 -17.69 -17.84
CA ALA A 86 3.65 -17.94 -19.24
C ALA A 86 4.93 -17.21 -19.69
N ARG A 87 5.55 -16.38 -18.83
CA ARG A 87 6.77 -15.63 -19.15
C ARG A 87 8.00 -16.41 -18.72
N ASN A 88 8.89 -16.71 -19.66
CA ASN A 88 10.26 -17.09 -19.34
C ASN A 88 11.06 -15.84 -19.02
N TRP A 89 11.42 -15.71 -17.74
CA TRP A 89 12.38 -14.73 -17.26
C TRP A 89 13.78 -15.36 -17.36
N SER A 90 14.35 -15.37 -18.56
CA SER A 90 15.75 -15.71 -18.80
C SER A 90 16.60 -14.46 -18.93
#